data_AF-A0AA51YIN8-F1
#
_entry.id   AF-A0AA51YIN8-F1
#
_cell.length_a   1.000
_cell.length_b   1.000
_cell.length_c   1.000
_cell.angle_alpha   90.00
_cell.angle_beta   90.00
_cell.angle_gamma   90.00
#
_symmetry.space_group_name_H-M   'P 1'
#
loop_
_entity.id
_entity.type
_entity.pdbx_description
1 polymer ?
#
loop_
_entity_poly.entity_id
_entity_poly.type
_entity_poly.pdbx_seq_one_letter_code
_entity_poly.pdbx_strand_id
1 'polypeptide(L)'
;MKDIENRNRDRFKISPKDVKWSVRVFILSAISAFVFGILAYVLMLTFAEPEPVSEVIISTASAATAKVVATSDYISPMWAIFIFNSIAASCAVIGTGLFMMVHKMLISDINIRPKYRLYARFSILFEKTIMPVNRLLIEITNLADRDFSSIGRSDQDKKGTIWQYCGYGKDEYRMFAYMIPYTVPLLILIVNGFLMGILFAFFTFNGAMTGLQLFGMEGIAIGIVYNVIYFFISIVPHGIIEIPIILVAAALGYRFAYIQAHDVIDKELFTGNDIETLKKDASYIFDTTKEYILSGYTLKMLGIIILTLLIAAYIETYVTLGIVEKVMQELDGYVDLLLS
;
A
#
# COMPACT_ATOMS: atom_id res chain seq x y z
N MET A 1 -26.43 19.87 22.11
CA MET A 1 -26.83 19.02 20.96
C MET A 1 -26.07 19.39 19.68
N LYS A 2 -26.04 20.66 19.25
CA LYS A 2 -25.23 21.12 18.10
C LYS A 2 -23.72 20.82 18.20
N ASP A 3 -23.14 20.84 19.39
CA ASP A 3 -21.70 20.55 19.58
C ASP A 3 -21.33 19.06 19.50
N ILE A 4 -22.29 18.15 19.74
CA ILE A 4 -22.07 16.71 19.59
C ILE A 4 -22.23 16.30 18.11
N GLU A 5 -23.17 16.91 17.40
CA GLU A 5 -23.29 16.76 15.94
C GLU A 5 -22.08 17.32 15.18
N ASN A 6 -21.52 18.46 15.61
CA ASN A 6 -20.31 19.01 15.00
C ASN A 6 -19.06 18.18 15.31
N ARG A 7 -18.93 17.58 16.50
CA ARG A 7 -17.83 16.64 16.80
C ARG A 7 -17.87 15.38 15.93
N ASN A 8 -19.05 14.91 15.56
CA ASN A 8 -19.19 13.73 14.69
C ASN A 8 -18.90 14.03 13.21
N ARG A 9 -19.17 15.25 12.71
CA ARG A 9 -18.90 15.63 11.31
C ARG A 9 -17.42 15.69 10.94
N ASP A 10 -16.54 15.86 11.93
CA ASP A 10 -15.11 16.08 11.72
C ASP A 10 -14.25 14.85 12.01
N ARG A 11 -14.85 13.74 12.48
CA ARG A 11 -14.10 12.53 12.89
C ARG A 11 -13.23 11.98 11.76
N PHE A 12 -13.76 11.92 10.54
CA PHE A 12 -13.11 11.34 9.35
C PHE A 12 -12.22 12.30 8.57
N LYS A 13 -12.12 13.57 8.98
CA LYS A 13 -11.24 14.53 8.30
C LYS A 13 -9.78 14.13 8.51
N ILE A 14 -9.01 14.10 7.41
CA ILE A 14 -7.57 13.86 7.49
C ILE A 14 -6.87 15.07 8.11
N SER A 15 -5.87 14.78 8.92
CA SER A 15 -4.98 15.73 9.56
C SER A 15 -3.59 15.70 8.91
N PRO A 16 -2.75 16.72 9.13
CA PRO A 16 -1.37 16.70 8.63
C PRO A 16 -0.54 15.51 9.12
N LYS A 17 -0.88 14.94 10.29
CA LYS A 17 -0.21 13.76 10.84
C LYS A 17 -0.48 12.51 9.99
N ASP A 18 -1.70 12.38 9.48
CA ASP A 18 -2.11 11.25 8.63
C ASP A 18 -1.36 11.29 7.30
N VAL A 19 -1.25 12.47 6.69
CA VAL A 19 -0.47 12.67 5.45
C VAL A 19 1.01 12.42 5.69
N LYS A 20 1.56 12.93 6.80
CA LYS A 20 2.97 12.70 7.17
C LYS A 20 3.26 11.21 7.35
N TRP A 21 2.33 10.45 7.94
CA TRP A 21 2.46 9.00 8.05
C TRP A 21 2.51 8.34 6.68
N SER A 22 1.58 8.67 5.77
CA SER A 22 1.56 8.13 4.42
C SER A 22 2.86 8.40 3.65
N VAL A 23 3.34 9.65 3.70
CA VAL A 23 4.61 10.06 3.09
C VAL A 23 5.78 9.25 3.65
N ARG A 24 5.85 9.09 4.98
CA ARG A 24 6.92 8.36 5.64
C ARG A 24 6.96 6.89 5.20
N VAL A 25 5.82 6.21 5.20
CA VAL A 25 5.74 4.79 4.79
C VAL A 25 6.12 4.64 3.32
N PHE A 26 5.61 5.51 2.45
CA PHE A 26 5.94 5.49 1.02
C PHE A 26 7.44 5.68 0.77
N ILE A 27 8.06 6.71 1.37
CA ILE A 27 9.49 7.00 1.19
C ILE A 27 10.36 5.86 1.72
N LEU A 28 10.05 5.33 2.93
CA LEU A 28 10.80 4.21 3.49
C LEU A 28 10.72 2.98 2.59
N SER A 29 9.53 2.71 2.03
CA SER A 29 9.31 1.60 1.11
C SER A 29 10.12 1.80 -0.18
N ALA A 30 10.09 2.99 -0.77
CA ALA A 30 10.86 3.33 -1.97
C ALA A 30 12.37 3.21 -1.75
N ILE A 31 12.89 3.74 -0.64
CA ILE A 31 14.31 3.63 -0.29
C ILE A 31 14.70 2.16 -0.09
N SER A 32 13.90 1.39 0.66
CA SER A 32 14.21 -0.02 0.89
C SER A 32 14.26 -0.81 -0.41
N ALA A 33 13.28 -0.61 -1.29
CA ALA A 33 13.21 -1.30 -2.57
C ALA A 33 14.33 -0.88 -3.51
N PHE A 34 14.71 0.41 -3.50
CA PHE A 34 15.89 0.88 -4.23
C PHE A 34 17.17 0.18 -3.76
N VAL A 35 17.42 0.15 -2.44
CA VAL A 35 18.62 -0.50 -1.87
C VAL A 35 18.64 -1.98 -2.20
N PHE A 36 17.54 -2.70 -2.00
CA PHE A 36 17.44 -4.12 -2.35
C PHE A 36 17.58 -4.35 -3.86
N GLY A 37 17.02 -3.47 -4.68
CA GLY A 37 17.14 -3.52 -6.14
C GLY A 37 18.60 -3.40 -6.59
N ILE A 38 19.32 -2.39 -6.11
CA ILE A 38 20.76 -2.22 -6.42
C ILE A 38 21.57 -3.42 -5.92
N LEU A 39 21.33 -3.91 -4.70
CA LEU A 39 22.01 -5.09 -4.17
C LEU A 39 21.75 -6.32 -5.05
N ALA A 40 20.50 -6.55 -5.46
CA ALA A 40 20.14 -7.66 -6.35
C ALA A 40 20.85 -7.54 -7.71
N TYR A 41 20.91 -6.35 -8.30
CA TYR A 41 21.62 -6.12 -9.56
C TYR A 41 23.13 -6.37 -9.43
N VAL A 42 23.76 -5.88 -8.36
CA VAL A 42 25.18 -6.14 -8.09
C VAL A 42 25.43 -7.64 -7.92
N LEU A 43 24.59 -8.34 -7.16
CA LEU A 43 24.69 -9.79 -6.99
C LEU A 43 24.56 -10.52 -8.33
N MET A 44 23.58 -10.15 -9.17
CA MET A 44 23.42 -10.74 -10.49
C MET A 44 24.67 -10.54 -11.36
N LEU A 45 25.27 -9.34 -11.39
CA LEU A 45 26.53 -9.12 -12.11
C LEU A 45 27.70 -9.98 -11.59
N THR A 46 27.74 -10.25 -10.28
CA THR A 46 28.85 -11.01 -9.67
C THR A 46 28.70 -12.53 -9.80
N PHE A 47 27.47 -13.05 -9.90
CA PHE A 47 27.19 -14.49 -9.83
C PHE A 47 26.64 -15.09 -11.12
N ALA A 48 26.10 -14.28 -12.04
CA ALA A 48 25.72 -14.73 -13.37
C ALA A 48 26.78 -14.28 -14.39
N GLU A 49 27.15 -15.15 -15.33
CA GLU A 49 27.71 -14.65 -16.60
C GLU A 49 26.71 -13.65 -17.18
N PRO A 50 27.16 -12.56 -17.86
CA PRO A 50 26.28 -11.54 -18.37
C PRO A 50 25.43 -12.10 -19.51
N GLU A 51 24.40 -12.90 -19.20
CA GLU A 51 23.21 -12.92 -20.03
C GLU A 51 22.77 -11.47 -20.14
N PRO A 52 22.48 -11.00 -21.35
CA PRO A 52 22.15 -9.60 -21.54
C PRO A 52 20.93 -9.34 -20.68
N VAL A 53 21.15 -8.55 -19.62
CA VAL A 53 20.14 -8.15 -18.63
C VAL A 53 18.88 -7.63 -19.35
N SER A 54 19.00 -7.22 -20.62
CA SER A 54 17.93 -6.97 -21.57
C SER A 54 16.80 -8.01 -21.61
N GLU A 55 17.02 -9.33 -21.48
CA GLU A 55 15.90 -10.29 -21.59
C GLU A 55 15.00 -10.31 -20.35
N VAL A 56 15.59 -10.28 -19.15
CA VAL A 56 14.85 -10.17 -17.88
C VAL A 56 14.21 -8.77 -17.74
N ILE A 57 14.87 -7.75 -18.29
CA ILE A 57 14.40 -6.37 -18.36
C ILE A 57 13.22 -6.23 -19.32
N ILE A 58 13.33 -6.80 -20.53
CA ILE A 58 12.25 -6.80 -21.52
C ILE A 58 11.07 -7.55 -20.92
N SER A 59 11.26 -8.67 -20.22
CA SER A 59 10.14 -9.39 -19.62
C SER A 59 9.48 -8.62 -18.45
N THR A 60 10.23 -7.89 -17.63
CA THR A 60 9.69 -7.14 -16.49
C THR A 60 9.05 -5.81 -16.91
N ALA A 61 9.70 -5.06 -17.81
CA ALA A 61 9.14 -3.84 -18.40
C ALA A 61 7.96 -4.17 -19.32
N SER A 62 8.04 -5.26 -20.11
CA SER A 62 6.90 -5.83 -20.85
C SER A 62 5.80 -6.26 -19.91
N ALA A 63 6.07 -6.91 -18.77
CA ALA A 63 5.02 -7.28 -17.82
C ALA A 63 4.34 -6.05 -17.17
N ALA A 64 5.10 -4.99 -16.90
CA ALA A 64 4.57 -3.74 -16.36
C ALA A 64 3.73 -2.97 -17.41
N THR A 65 4.19 -2.93 -18.67
CA THR A 65 3.44 -2.31 -19.78
C THR A 65 2.35 -3.22 -20.35
N ALA A 66 2.43 -4.54 -20.19
CA ALA A 66 1.47 -5.52 -20.71
C ALA A 66 0.08 -5.30 -20.11
N LYS A 67 0.00 -4.76 -18.89
CA LYS A 67 -1.28 -4.37 -18.28
C LYS A 67 -1.97 -3.24 -19.06
N VAL A 68 -1.18 -2.32 -19.65
CA VAL A 68 -1.68 -1.22 -20.48
C VAL A 68 -1.90 -1.70 -21.92
N VAL A 69 -0.98 -2.51 -22.47
CA VAL A 69 -1.03 -3.01 -23.85
C VAL A 69 -2.16 -4.04 -24.06
N ALA A 70 -2.38 -4.97 -23.13
CA ALA A 70 -3.48 -5.93 -23.22
C ALA A 70 -4.87 -5.27 -23.16
N THR A 71 -4.94 -4.04 -22.64
CA THR A 71 -6.17 -3.23 -22.58
C THR A 71 -6.22 -2.19 -23.70
N SER A 72 -5.08 -1.86 -24.33
CA SER A 72 -4.98 -0.82 -25.38
C SER A 72 -5.62 -1.21 -26.70
N ASP A 73 -5.82 -2.51 -26.94
CA ASP A 73 -6.57 -3.01 -28.09
C ASP A 73 -8.08 -2.70 -28.00
N TYR A 74 -8.57 -2.31 -26.81
CA TYR A 74 -9.99 -2.05 -26.55
C TYR A 74 -10.28 -0.63 -26.04
N ILE A 75 -9.33 0.04 -25.39
CA ILE A 75 -9.50 1.34 -24.72
C ILE A 75 -8.23 2.19 -24.94
N SER A 76 -8.35 3.49 -25.21
CA SER A 76 -7.16 4.33 -25.42
C SER A 76 -6.27 4.40 -24.16
N PRO A 77 -4.94 4.57 -24.31
CA PRO A 77 -4.00 4.58 -23.18
C PRO A 77 -4.38 5.55 -22.04
N MET A 78 -4.86 6.75 -22.39
CA MET A 78 -5.33 7.74 -21.40
C MET A 78 -6.46 7.20 -20.52
N TRP A 79 -7.46 6.56 -21.13
CA TRP A 79 -8.59 6.00 -20.39
C TRP A 79 -8.17 4.79 -19.56
N ALA A 80 -7.25 3.96 -20.07
CA ALA A 80 -6.71 2.84 -19.31
C ALA A 80 -5.98 3.31 -18.04
N ILE A 81 -5.07 4.27 -18.16
CA ILE A 81 -4.34 4.88 -17.03
C ILE A 81 -5.33 5.46 -16.02
N PHE A 82 -6.27 6.29 -16.50
CA PHE A 82 -7.27 6.92 -15.65
C PHE A 82 -8.10 5.90 -14.87
N ILE A 83 -8.61 4.85 -15.53
CA ILE A 83 -9.46 3.84 -14.90
C ILE A 83 -8.68 3.06 -13.84
N PHE A 84 -7.48 2.57 -14.16
CA PHE A 84 -6.70 1.79 -13.21
C PHE A 84 -6.28 2.61 -11.99
N ASN A 85 -5.85 3.86 -12.19
CA ASN A 85 -5.48 4.75 -11.10
C ASN A 85 -6.69 5.15 -10.25
N SER A 86 -7.85 5.37 -10.88
CA SER A 86 -9.10 5.64 -10.15
C SER A 86 -9.55 4.45 -9.31
N ILE A 87 -9.43 3.23 -9.81
CA ILE A 87 -9.73 2.00 -9.05
C ILE A 87 -8.75 1.88 -7.88
N ALA A 88 -7.45 2.04 -8.12
CA ALA A 88 -6.43 1.94 -7.07
C ALA A 88 -6.64 2.98 -5.96
N ALA A 89 -6.90 4.23 -6.33
CA ALA A 89 -7.18 5.31 -5.37
C ALA A 89 -8.51 5.07 -4.63
N SER A 90 -9.54 4.56 -5.30
CA SER A 90 -10.80 4.17 -4.64
C SER A 90 -10.55 3.06 -3.63
N CYS A 91 -9.78 2.02 -3.98
CA CYS A 91 -9.36 0.98 -3.05
C CYS A 91 -8.58 1.54 -1.85
N ALA A 92 -7.76 2.57 -2.03
CA ALA A 92 -7.08 3.23 -0.91
C ALA A 92 -8.04 3.96 0.04
N VAL A 93 -9.06 4.63 -0.50
CA VAL A 93 -10.02 5.41 0.28
C VAL A 93 -11.04 4.52 0.98
N ILE A 94 -11.73 3.63 0.24
CA ILE A 94 -12.85 2.83 0.76
C ILE A 94 -12.48 1.39 1.07
N GLY A 95 -11.34 0.89 0.56
CA GLY A 95 -10.95 -0.51 0.72
C GLY A 95 -10.74 -0.93 2.16
N THR A 96 -10.20 -0.05 3.01
CA THR A 96 -10.10 -0.33 4.46
C THR A 96 -11.47 -0.62 5.07
N GLY A 97 -12.49 0.16 4.71
CA GLY A 97 -13.86 -0.05 5.17
C GLY A 97 -14.42 -1.40 4.72
N LEU A 98 -14.26 -1.73 3.44
CA LEU A 98 -14.69 -3.04 2.92
C LEU A 98 -13.92 -4.19 3.59
N PHE A 99 -12.63 -4.01 3.87
CA PHE A 99 -11.80 -5.01 4.51
C PHE A 99 -12.25 -5.34 5.94
N MET A 100 -12.90 -4.39 6.64
CA MET A 100 -13.49 -4.65 7.96
C MET A 100 -14.60 -5.71 7.95
N MET A 101 -15.16 -6.07 6.78
CA MET A 101 -16.10 -7.19 6.66
C MET A 101 -15.48 -8.54 7.06
N VAL A 102 -14.14 -8.65 7.08
CA VAL A 102 -13.40 -9.82 7.59
C VAL A 102 -13.85 -10.19 9.01
N HIS A 103 -14.16 -9.23 9.89
CA HIS A 103 -14.64 -9.55 11.24
C HIS A 103 -15.93 -10.38 11.22
N LYS A 104 -16.89 -10.05 10.35
CA LYS A 104 -18.13 -10.82 10.23
C LYS A 104 -17.84 -12.24 9.76
N MET A 105 -16.92 -12.41 8.81
CA MET A 105 -16.51 -13.73 8.32
C MET A 105 -15.83 -14.55 9.42
N LEU A 106 -14.86 -13.96 10.14
CA LEU A 106 -14.15 -14.63 11.23
C LEU A 106 -15.08 -15.04 12.37
N ILE A 107 -15.98 -14.15 12.78
CA ILE A 107 -16.95 -14.45 13.85
C ILE A 107 -17.94 -15.51 13.40
N SER A 108 -18.42 -15.43 12.15
CA SER A 108 -19.27 -16.49 11.60
C SER A 108 -18.55 -17.84 11.56
N ASP A 109 -17.25 -17.84 11.27
CA ASP A 109 -16.44 -19.04 11.29
C ASP A 109 -16.31 -19.61 12.71
N ILE A 110 -15.97 -18.78 13.71
CA ILE A 110 -15.91 -19.17 15.12
C ILE A 110 -17.24 -19.79 15.58
N ASN A 111 -18.38 -19.26 15.13
CA ASN A 111 -19.72 -19.79 15.45
C ASN A 111 -19.97 -21.22 14.92
N ILE A 112 -19.32 -21.60 13.81
CA ILE A 112 -19.54 -22.88 13.13
C ILE A 112 -18.63 -23.97 13.70
N ARG A 113 -17.42 -23.61 14.19
CA ARG A 113 -16.41 -24.56 14.69
C ARG A 113 -16.90 -25.52 15.79
N PRO A 114 -17.73 -25.13 16.77
CA PRO A 114 -18.25 -26.06 17.77
C PRO A 114 -19.07 -27.21 17.17
N LYS A 115 -19.71 -26.98 16.01
CA LYS A 115 -20.56 -27.96 15.32
C LYS A 115 -19.76 -28.94 14.45
N TYR A 116 -18.60 -28.52 13.92
CA TYR A 116 -17.80 -29.32 12.98
C TYR A 116 -16.39 -29.60 13.50
N ARG A 117 -16.24 -30.69 14.26
CA ARG A 117 -14.97 -31.03 14.96
C ARG A 117 -13.76 -31.24 14.05
N LEU A 118 -13.93 -31.89 12.90
CA LEU A 118 -12.83 -32.13 11.96
C LEU A 118 -12.32 -30.81 11.37
N TYR A 119 -13.24 -29.97 10.89
CA TYR A 119 -12.93 -28.62 10.40
C TYR A 119 -12.21 -27.79 11.47
N ALA A 120 -12.74 -27.76 12.69
CA ALA A 120 -12.12 -27.02 13.80
C ALA A 120 -10.68 -27.48 14.08
N ARG A 121 -10.38 -28.78 14.03
CA ARG A 121 -9.01 -29.29 14.21
C ARG A 121 -8.05 -28.77 13.14
N PHE A 122 -8.45 -28.85 11.86
CA PHE A 122 -7.61 -28.36 10.75
C PHE A 122 -7.41 -26.84 10.84
N SER A 123 -8.47 -26.09 11.14
CA SER A 123 -8.42 -24.64 11.26
C SER A 123 -7.51 -24.19 12.42
N ILE A 124 -7.64 -24.82 13.61
CA ILE A 124 -6.76 -24.55 14.77
C ILE A 124 -5.30 -24.87 14.43
N LEU A 125 -5.03 -25.97 13.72
CA LEU A 125 -3.68 -26.34 13.32
C LEU A 125 -3.08 -25.27 12.40
N PHE A 126 -3.84 -24.83 11.40
CA PHE A 126 -3.42 -23.78 10.48
C PHE A 126 -3.14 -22.45 11.21
N GLU A 127 -4.02 -22.03 12.11
CA GLU A 127 -3.84 -20.82 12.92
C GLU A 127 -2.58 -20.90 13.79
N LYS A 128 -2.32 -22.06 14.41
CA LYS A 128 -1.09 -22.29 15.19
C LYS A 128 0.17 -22.23 14.34
N THR A 129 0.12 -22.72 13.10
CA THR A 129 1.24 -22.64 12.16
C THR A 129 1.55 -21.19 11.76
N ILE A 130 0.53 -20.33 11.65
CA ILE A 130 0.70 -18.90 11.32
C ILE A 130 1.07 -18.06 12.55
N MET A 131 0.84 -18.58 13.75
CA MET A 131 1.04 -17.85 14.99
C MET A 131 2.42 -17.22 15.18
N PRO A 132 3.56 -17.83 14.78
CA PRO A 132 4.87 -17.19 14.84
C PRO A 132 4.91 -15.88 14.03
N VAL A 133 4.28 -15.86 12.85
CA VAL A 133 4.18 -14.66 12.01
C VAL A 133 3.34 -13.60 12.71
N ASN A 134 2.19 -13.99 13.28
CA ASN A 134 1.34 -13.06 14.03
C ASN A 134 2.07 -12.45 15.23
N ARG A 135 2.85 -13.25 15.98
CA ARG A 135 3.65 -12.76 17.11
C ARG A 135 4.73 -11.76 16.67
N LEU A 136 5.40 -12.03 15.56
CA LEU A 136 6.37 -11.10 14.98
C LEU A 136 5.70 -9.78 14.58
N LEU A 137 4.51 -9.83 13.97
CA LEU A 137 3.73 -8.62 13.66
C LEU A 137 3.34 -7.86 14.93
N ILE A 138 2.89 -8.54 15.97
CA ILE A 138 2.57 -7.95 17.28
C ILE A 138 3.81 -7.28 17.89
N GLU A 139 4.99 -7.90 17.82
CA GLU A 139 6.23 -7.31 18.34
C GLU A 139 6.63 -6.05 17.56
N ILE A 140 6.57 -6.09 16.23
CA ILE A 140 6.85 -4.92 15.38
C ILE A 140 5.86 -3.79 15.70
N THR A 141 4.56 -4.11 15.79
CA THR A 141 3.53 -3.11 16.09
C THR A 141 3.71 -2.52 17.50
N ASN A 142 4.07 -3.33 18.50
CA ASN A 142 4.37 -2.82 19.85
C ASN A 142 5.55 -1.83 19.88
N LEU A 143 6.56 -2.03 19.02
CA LEU A 143 7.67 -1.10 18.89
C LEU A 143 7.28 0.19 18.15
N ALA A 144 6.34 0.08 17.20
CA ALA A 144 5.93 1.18 16.34
C ALA A 144 4.80 2.05 16.94
N ASP A 145 3.92 1.46 17.75
CA ASP A 145 2.71 2.09 18.28
C ASP A 145 2.56 1.82 19.78
N ARG A 146 2.59 2.90 20.58
CA ARG A 146 2.46 2.82 22.03
C ARG A 146 1.03 2.52 22.47
N ASP A 147 0.03 2.96 21.72
CA ASP A 147 -1.37 2.78 22.09
C ASP A 147 -1.74 1.30 21.98
N PHE A 148 -1.19 0.60 20.98
CA PHE A 148 -1.30 -0.86 20.84
C PHE A 148 -0.81 -1.63 22.08
N SER A 149 0.25 -1.17 22.74
CA SER A 149 0.81 -1.83 23.92
C SER A 149 -0.14 -1.83 25.14
N SER A 150 -1.16 -0.94 25.12
CA SER A 150 -2.20 -0.88 26.15
C SER A 150 -3.26 -1.97 26.01
N ILE A 151 -3.30 -2.69 24.88
CA ILE A 151 -4.14 -3.89 24.71
C ILE A 151 -3.55 -4.99 25.61
N GLY A 152 -3.95 -4.95 26.88
CA GLY A 152 -3.42 -5.80 27.92
C GLY A 152 -3.60 -7.29 27.61
N ARG A 153 -2.60 -8.09 28.00
CA ARG A 153 -2.73 -9.55 28.07
C ARG A 153 -3.46 -9.89 29.36
N SER A 154 -4.72 -10.27 29.25
CA SER A 154 -5.50 -10.85 30.35
C SER A 154 -5.16 -12.33 30.54
N ASP A 155 -5.36 -12.82 31.76
CA ASP A 155 -5.04 -14.20 32.14
C ASP A 155 -5.72 -15.27 31.27
N GLN A 156 -5.04 -16.42 31.21
CA GLN A 156 -5.37 -17.65 30.48
C GLN A 156 -6.85 -17.85 30.15
N ASP A 157 -7.12 -18.09 28.85
CA ASP A 157 -8.44 -18.43 28.33
C ASP A 157 -9.15 -19.45 29.24
N LYS A 158 -10.22 -19.01 29.89
CA LYS A 158 -11.02 -19.88 30.76
C LYS A 158 -11.63 -20.99 29.91
N LYS A 159 -11.61 -22.22 30.42
CA LYS A 159 -12.34 -23.36 29.83
C LYS A 159 -13.82 -23.01 29.68
N GLY A 160 -14.42 -23.32 28.54
CA GLY A 160 -15.84 -23.04 28.25
C GLY A 160 -16.11 -21.75 27.47
N THR A 161 -15.09 -21.05 26.99
CA THR A 161 -15.24 -19.89 26.11
C THR A 161 -15.18 -20.29 24.62
N ILE A 162 -15.65 -19.41 23.73
CA ILE A 162 -15.54 -19.64 22.26
C ILE A 162 -14.08 -19.75 21.78
N TRP A 163 -13.14 -19.16 22.51
CA TRP A 163 -11.71 -19.12 22.19
C TRP A 163 -11.05 -20.51 22.26
N GLN A 164 -11.64 -21.47 22.99
CA GLN A 164 -11.15 -22.85 23.02
C GLN A 164 -11.20 -23.56 21.65
N TYR A 165 -11.97 -23.01 20.70
CA TYR A 165 -12.07 -23.49 19.32
C TYR A 165 -11.19 -22.71 18.34
N CYS A 166 -10.29 -21.87 18.84
CA CYS A 166 -9.34 -21.07 18.05
C CYS A 166 -7.90 -21.48 18.37
N GLY A 167 -6.99 -21.29 17.42
CA GLY A 167 -5.55 -21.43 17.60
C GLY A 167 -4.91 -20.23 18.33
N TYR A 168 -5.68 -19.18 18.55
CA TYR A 168 -5.33 -17.94 19.23
C TYR A 168 -6.31 -17.62 20.36
N GLY A 169 -5.86 -16.84 21.33
CA GLY A 169 -6.68 -16.38 22.45
C GLY A 169 -7.43 -15.08 22.17
N LYS A 170 -8.28 -14.69 23.13
CA LYS A 170 -9.04 -13.42 23.07
C LYS A 170 -8.16 -12.20 22.82
N ASP A 171 -7.06 -12.07 23.55
CA ASP A 171 -6.21 -10.88 23.47
C ASP A 171 -5.44 -10.81 22.15
N GLU A 172 -5.10 -11.97 21.58
CA GLU A 172 -4.48 -12.08 20.26
C GLU A 172 -5.47 -11.68 19.16
N TYR A 173 -6.76 -12.02 19.31
CA TYR A 173 -7.81 -11.54 18.42
C TYR A 173 -8.01 -10.02 18.53
N ARG A 174 -7.97 -9.46 19.75
CA ARG A 174 -8.07 -7.99 19.94
C ARG A 174 -6.89 -7.26 19.31
N MET A 175 -5.67 -7.78 19.49
CA MET A 175 -4.47 -7.24 18.83
C MET A 175 -4.60 -7.34 17.30
N PHE A 176 -5.07 -8.47 16.79
CA PHE A 176 -5.34 -8.63 15.37
C PHE A 176 -6.40 -7.63 14.85
N ALA A 177 -7.50 -7.45 15.60
CA ALA A 177 -8.55 -6.48 15.28
C ALA A 177 -8.06 -5.03 15.25
N TYR A 178 -7.10 -4.68 16.09
CA TYR A 178 -6.44 -3.37 16.05
C TYR A 178 -5.59 -3.19 14.77
N MET A 179 -4.91 -4.25 14.33
CA MET A 179 -4.00 -4.19 13.17
C MET A 179 -4.73 -4.28 11.82
N ILE A 180 -5.81 -5.07 11.72
CA ILE A 180 -6.57 -5.32 10.48
C ILE A 180 -6.84 -4.03 9.67
N PRO A 181 -7.37 -2.94 10.26
CA PRO A 181 -7.71 -1.74 9.52
C PRO A 181 -6.49 -1.12 8.81
N TYR A 182 -5.29 -1.25 9.34
CA TYR A 182 -4.08 -0.67 8.73
C TYR A 182 -3.58 -1.45 7.52
N THR A 183 -4.07 -2.68 7.30
CA THR A 183 -3.58 -3.58 6.24
C THR A 183 -3.66 -2.94 4.86
N VAL A 184 -4.82 -2.42 4.47
CA VAL A 184 -5.04 -1.82 3.15
C VAL A 184 -4.16 -0.60 2.89
N PRO A 185 -4.15 0.45 3.75
CA PRO A 185 -3.33 1.62 3.50
C PRO A 185 -1.83 1.30 3.54
N LEU A 186 -1.39 0.38 4.41
CA LEU A 186 0.00 -0.09 4.43
C LEU A 186 0.38 -0.77 3.11
N LEU A 187 -0.42 -1.75 2.66
CA LEU A 187 -0.13 -2.49 1.42
C LEU A 187 -0.05 -1.56 0.21
N ILE A 188 -0.97 -0.60 0.09
CA ILE A 188 -0.98 0.34 -1.03
C ILE A 188 0.28 1.21 -1.02
N LEU A 189 0.68 1.74 0.14
CA LEU A 189 1.88 2.57 0.25
C LEU A 189 3.17 1.77 0.02
N ILE A 190 3.24 0.55 0.54
CA ILE A 190 4.38 -0.35 0.35
C ILE A 190 4.52 -0.72 -1.11
N VAL A 191 3.44 -1.17 -1.77
CA VAL A 191 3.48 -1.59 -3.18
C VAL A 191 3.86 -0.43 -4.10
N ASN A 192 3.24 0.74 -3.95
CA ASN A 192 3.56 1.90 -4.78
C ASN A 192 4.96 2.44 -4.50
N GLY A 193 5.38 2.46 -3.22
CA GLY A 193 6.75 2.83 -2.86
C GLY A 193 7.77 1.86 -3.45
N PHE A 194 7.52 0.54 -3.36
CA PHE A 194 8.39 -0.49 -3.92
C PHE A 194 8.50 -0.37 -5.43
N LEU A 195 7.40 -0.18 -6.15
CA LEU A 195 7.40 0.03 -7.59
C LEU A 195 8.28 1.24 -7.97
N MET A 196 8.11 2.37 -7.28
CA MET A 196 8.92 3.57 -7.51
C MET A 196 10.41 3.32 -7.23
N GLY A 197 10.73 2.63 -6.13
CA GLY A 197 12.11 2.31 -5.76
C GLY A 197 12.78 1.33 -6.72
N ILE A 198 12.06 0.30 -7.17
CA ILE A 198 12.55 -0.68 -8.16
C ILE A 198 12.78 0.00 -9.51
N LEU A 199 11.84 0.83 -9.98
CA LEU A 199 11.99 1.59 -11.23
C LEU A 199 13.20 2.53 -11.14
N PHE A 200 13.37 3.24 -10.03
CA PHE A 200 14.52 4.11 -9.86
C PHE A 200 15.85 3.34 -9.84
N ALA A 201 15.90 2.18 -9.17
CA ALA A 201 17.07 1.30 -9.18
C ALA A 201 17.39 0.81 -10.59
N PHE A 202 16.36 0.42 -11.34
CA PHE A 202 16.48 -0.01 -12.74
C PHE A 202 17.09 1.07 -13.64
N PHE A 203 16.57 2.31 -13.61
CA PHE A 203 17.12 3.40 -14.42
C PHE A 203 18.55 3.75 -14.01
N THR A 204 18.84 3.75 -12.70
CA THR A 204 20.20 4.00 -12.19
C THR A 204 21.18 2.94 -12.68
N PHE A 205 20.82 1.66 -12.56
CA PHE A 205 21.68 0.55 -12.95
C PHE A 205 21.89 0.47 -14.46
N ASN A 206 20.82 0.62 -15.25
CA ASN A 206 20.94 0.65 -16.70
C ASN A 206 21.73 1.86 -17.18
N GLY A 207 21.59 3.01 -16.53
CA GLY A 207 22.47 4.17 -16.75
C GLY A 207 23.93 3.82 -16.57
N ALA A 208 24.28 3.18 -15.45
CA ALA A 208 25.64 2.73 -15.19
C ALA A 208 26.15 1.78 -16.28
N MET A 209 25.35 0.79 -16.68
CA MET A 209 25.73 -0.22 -17.68
C MET A 209 25.88 0.36 -19.08
N THR A 210 24.93 1.18 -19.54
CA THR A 210 25.01 1.85 -20.84
C THR A 210 26.20 2.80 -20.88
N GLY A 211 26.42 3.58 -19.81
CA GLY A 211 27.60 4.43 -19.69
C GLY A 211 28.91 3.66 -19.76
N LEU A 212 28.99 2.52 -19.06
CA LEU A 212 30.15 1.61 -19.10
C LEU A 212 30.42 1.06 -20.50
N GLN A 213 29.38 0.65 -21.23
CA GLN A 213 29.51 0.08 -22.57
C GLN A 213 29.95 1.12 -23.61
N LEU A 214 29.44 2.35 -23.51
CA LEU A 214 29.70 3.40 -24.49
C LEU A 214 31.02 4.14 -24.23
N PHE A 215 31.39 4.38 -22.97
CA PHE A 215 32.54 5.23 -22.62
C PHE A 215 33.49 4.63 -21.58
N GLY A 216 33.40 3.32 -21.31
CA GLY A 216 34.24 2.66 -20.31
C GLY A 216 33.92 3.11 -18.87
N MET A 217 34.85 2.89 -17.94
CA MET A 217 34.62 3.15 -16.51
C MET A 217 34.25 4.61 -16.19
N GLU A 218 34.78 5.56 -16.96
CA GLU A 218 34.49 6.99 -16.83
C GLU A 218 33.06 7.34 -17.26
N GLY A 219 32.47 6.52 -18.14
CA GLY A 219 31.09 6.65 -18.62
C GLY A 219 30.01 6.29 -17.62
N ILE A 220 30.33 5.55 -16.56
CA ILE A 220 29.36 5.08 -15.55
C ILE A 220 28.60 6.27 -14.95
N ALA A 221 29.33 7.29 -14.50
CA ALA A 221 28.72 8.46 -13.87
C ALA A 221 27.83 9.23 -14.84
N ILE A 222 28.28 9.39 -16.08
CA ILE A 222 27.54 10.09 -17.15
C ILE A 222 26.24 9.33 -17.46
N GLY A 223 26.32 8.02 -17.66
CA GLY A 223 25.16 7.18 -17.95
C GLY A 223 24.13 7.13 -16.82
N ILE A 224 24.59 7.08 -15.55
CA ILE A 224 23.70 7.20 -14.38
C ILE A 224 22.97 8.54 -14.42
N VAL A 225 23.69 9.65 -14.55
CA VAL A 225 23.10 11.00 -14.53
C VAL A 225 22.09 11.15 -15.67
N TYR A 226 22.43 10.71 -16.88
CA TYR A 226 21.55 10.75 -18.04
C TYR A 226 20.24 10.00 -17.79
N ASN A 227 20.30 8.73 -17.35
CA ASN A 227 19.09 7.92 -17.14
C ASN A 227 18.29 8.33 -15.90
N VAL A 228 18.94 8.88 -14.88
CA VAL A 228 18.24 9.47 -13.72
C VAL A 228 17.49 10.73 -14.16
N ILE A 229 18.10 11.59 -14.96
CA ILE A 229 17.43 12.78 -15.52
C ILE A 229 16.25 12.34 -16.39
N TYR A 230 16.44 11.37 -17.28
CA TYR A 230 15.36 10.81 -18.10
C TYR A 230 14.20 10.28 -17.22
N PHE A 231 14.50 9.48 -16.19
CA PHE A 231 13.51 8.98 -15.24
C PHE A 231 12.68 10.12 -14.61
N PHE A 232 13.34 11.17 -14.13
CA PHE A 232 12.63 12.32 -13.58
C PHE A 232 11.79 13.02 -14.65
N ILE A 233 12.28 13.26 -15.87
CA ILE A 233 11.49 13.95 -16.90
C ILE A 233 10.31 13.11 -17.38
N SER A 234 10.48 11.79 -17.48
CA SER A 234 9.40 10.88 -17.87
C SER A 234 8.34 10.75 -16.80
N ILE A 235 8.68 10.91 -15.52
CA ILE A 235 7.74 10.71 -14.39
C ILE A 235 7.19 12.02 -13.82
N VAL A 236 8.01 13.05 -13.66
CA VAL A 236 7.65 14.32 -13.01
C VAL A 236 6.37 14.95 -13.57
N PRO A 237 6.13 15.00 -14.90
CA PRO A 237 4.95 15.69 -15.45
C PRO A 237 3.62 15.16 -14.89
N HIS A 238 3.44 13.85 -14.81
CA HIS A 238 2.22 13.25 -14.25
C HIS A 238 2.38 12.88 -12.75
N GLY A 239 3.58 12.47 -12.34
CA GLY A 239 3.93 12.05 -10.99
C GLY A 239 3.86 13.16 -9.93
N ILE A 240 4.05 14.44 -10.31
CA ILE A 240 3.79 15.60 -9.41
C ILE A 240 2.35 15.60 -8.92
N ILE A 241 1.43 15.07 -9.72
CA ILE A 241 0.00 15.06 -9.41
C ILE A 241 -0.39 13.70 -8.81
N GLU A 242 0.00 12.61 -9.46
CA GLU A 242 -0.42 11.27 -9.07
C GLU A 242 0.10 10.85 -7.69
N ILE A 243 1.38 11.10 -7.39
CA ILE A 243 1.98 10.68 -6.11
C ILE A 243 1.28 11.37 -4.92
N PRO A 244 1.11 12.71 -4.89
CA PRO A 244 0.34 13.36 -3.81
C PRO A 244 -1.09 12.84 -3.69
N ILE A 245 -1.77 12.54 -4.79
CA ILE A 245 -3.13 12.02 -4.76
C ILE A 245 -3.19 10.65 -4.09
N ILE A 246 -2.28 9.73 -4.45
CA ILE A 246 -2.20 8.40 -3.83
C ILE A 246 -1.91 8.53 -2.33
N LEU A 247 -1.01 9.44 -1.94
CA LEU A 247 -0.68 9.70 -0.53
C LEU A 247 -1.89 10.24 0.25
N VAL A 248 -2.67 11.13 -0.35
CA VAL A 248 -3.93 11.66 0.24
C VAL A 248 -4.99 10.56 0.33
N ALA A 249 -5.13 9.74 -0.71
CA ALA A 249 -6.06 8.61 -0.74
C ALA A 249 -5.73 7.60 0.37
N ALA A 250 -4.45 7.25 0.53
CA ALA A 250 -3.97 6.39 1.60
C ALA A 250 -4.11 7.04 2.99
N ALA A 251 -3.95 8.37 3.10
CA ALA A 251 -4.16 9.08 4.36
C ALA A 251 -5.63 9.03 4.82
N LEU A 252 -6.59 9.06 3.90
CA LEU A 252 -8.01 8.84 4.21
C LEU A 252 -8.24 7.44 4.76
N GLY A 253 -7.71 6.43 4.07
CA GLY A 253 -7.77 5.03 4.52
C GLY A 253 -7.10 4.83 5.88
N TYR A 254 -5.95 5.47 6.12
CA TYR A 254 -5.24 5.47 7.40
C TYR A 254 -6.06 6.14 8.51
N ARG A 255 -6.68 7.30 8.25
CA ARG A 255 -7.50 8.00 9.24
C ARG A 255 -8.66 7.13 9.70
N PHE A 256 -9.34 6.46 8.76
CA PHE A 256 -10.37 5.49 9.10
C PHE A 256 -9.81 4.28 9.85
N ALA A 257 -8.64 3.77 9.44
CA ALA A 257 -7.96 2.67 10.13
C ALA A 257 -7.67 3.02 11.60
N TYR A 258 -7.13 4.21 11.83
CA TYR A 258 -6.85 4.75 13.16
C TYR A 258 -8.08 4.81 14.04
N ILE A 259 -9.20 5.31 13.48
CA ILE A 259 -10.48 5.37 14.19
C ILE A 259 -10.96 3.98 14.62
N GLN A 260 -10.93 3.00 13.70
CA GLN A 260 -11.39 1.64 13.99
C GLN A 260 -10.48 0.93 15.00
N ALA A 261 -9.17 1.09 14.86
CA ALA A 261 -8.19 0.52 15.77
C ALA A 261 -8.37 1.09 17.19
N HIS A 262 -8.57 2.40 17.32
CA HIS A 262 -8.79 3.03 18.63
C HIS A 262 -10.16 2.68 19.22
N ASP A 263 -11.20 2.47 18.41
CA ASP A 263 -12.48 1.96 18.92
C ASP A 263 -12.32 0.59 19.62
N VAL A 264 -11.35 -0.26 19.22
CA VAL A 264 -11.05 -1.53 19.93
C VAL A 264 -10.52 -1.30 21.35
N ILE A 265 -9.79 -0.21 21.57
CA ILE A 265 -9.24 0.18 22.87
C ILE A 265 -10.30 0.95 23.66
N ASP A 266 -10.75 2.08 23.13
CA ASP A 266 -11.60 3.07 23.81
C ASP A 266 -12.99 2.52 24.18
N LYS A 267 -13.52 1.59 23.36
CA LYS A 267 -14.83 0.97 23.57
C LYS A 267 -14.73 -0.48 24.04
N GLU A 268 -13.52 -0.94 24.35
CA GLU A 268 -13.25 -2.29 24.81
C GLU A 268 -13.85 -3.39 23.92
N LEU A 269 -13.82 -3.18 22.59
CA LEU A 269 -14.39 -4.15 21.65
C LEU A 269 -13.65 -5.48 21.70
N PHE A 270 -14.40 -6.54 21.40
CA PHE A 270 -13.93 -7.93 21.33
C PHE A 270 -13.37 -8.48 22.65
N THR A 271 -13.87 -7.98 23.77
CA THR A 271 -13.58 -8.50 25.12
C THR A 271 -14.52 -9.64 25.54
N GLY A 272 -15.58 -9.88 24.76
CA GLY A 272 -16.58 -10.91 24.99
C GLY A 272 -16.05 -12.35 24.90
N ASN A 273 -16.73 -13.27 25.58
CA ASN A 273 -16.41 -14.71 25.58
C ASN A 273 -17.47 -15.57 24.86
N ASP A 274 -18.52 -14.92 24.36
CA ASP A 274 -19.69 -15.50 23.72
C ASP A 274 -19.86 -14.91 22.32
N ILE A 275 -20.55 -15.64 21.45
CA ILE A 275 -20.66 -15.25 20.05
C ILE A 275 -21.57 -14.03 19.84
N GLU A 276 -22.52 -13.78 20.75
CA GLU A 276 -23.48 -12.69 20.63
C GLU A 276 -22.82 -11.34 20.89
N THR A 277 -21.97 -11.25 21.91
CA THR A 277 -21.15 -10.05 22.15
C THR A 277 -20.23 -9.74 20.97
N LEU A 278 -19.51 -10.73 20.42
CA LEU A 278 -18.66 -10.49 19.24
C LEU A 278 -19.46 -10.01 18.03
N LYS A 279 -20.65 -10.57 17.79
CA LYS A 279 -21.54 -10.12 16.69
C LYS A 279 -22.00 -8.68 16.90
N LYS A 280 -22.25 -8.26 18.14
CA LYS A 280 -22.61 -6.89 18.48
C LYS A 280 -21.44 -5.94 18.18
N ASP A 281 -20.22 -6.31 18.58
CA ASP A 281 -19.01 -5.52 18.33
C ASP A 281 -18.73 -5.38 16.82
N ALA A 282 -18.86 -6.47 16.06
CA ALA A 282 -18.71 -6.44 14.61
C ALA A 282 -19.82 -5.63 13.90
N SER A 283 -21.01 -5.59 14.47
CA SER A 283 -22.10 -4.73 13.96
C SER A 283 -21.76 -3.26 14.18
N TYR A 284 -21.23 -2.90 15.35
CA TYR A 284 -20.77 -1.55 15.64
C TYR A 284 -19.66 -1.08 14.67
N ILE A 285 -18.67 -1.93 14.38
CA ILE A 285 -17.62 -1.64 13.39
C ILE A 285 -18.21 -1.43 12.00
N PHE A 286 -19.20 -2.25 11.64
CA PHE A 286 -19.86 -2.15 10.34
C PHE A 286 -20.69 -0.87 10.20
N ASP A 287 -21.37 -0.44 11.26
CA ASP A 287 -22.09 0.82 11.28
C ASP A 287 -21.13 1.99 11.12
N THR A 288 -20.00 1.99 11.83
CA THR A 288 -18.93 2.99 11.68
C THR A 288 -18.33 2.98 10.26
N THR A 289 -18.19 1.80 9.65
CA THR A 289 -17.75 1.64 8.26
C THR A 289 -18.73 2.27 7.28
N LYS A 290 -20.02 2.02 7.48
CA LYS A 290 -21.10 2.58 6.64
C LYS A 290 -21.12 4.10 6.77
N GLU A 291 -21.00 4.63 7.98
CA GLU A 291 -20.88 6.07 8.23
C GLU A 291 -19.69 6.70 7.51
N TYR A 292 -18.52 6.04 7.53
CA TYR A 292 -17.32 6.51 6.84
C TYR A 292 -17.49 6.55 5.31
N ILE A 293 -17.92 5.44 4.71
CA ILE A 293 -18.06 5.30 3.25
C ILE A 293 -19.12 6.28 2.71
N LEU A 294 -20.24 6.42 3.42
CA LEU A 294 -21.32 7.32 3.03
C LEU A 294 -21.11 8.76 3.51
N SER A 295 -20.00 9.06 4.19
CA SER A 295 -19.76 10.40 4.68
C SER A 295 -19.58 11.36 3.50
N GLY A 296 -20.20 12.53 3.61
CA GLY A 296 -20.06 13.58 2.59
C GLY A 296 -18.61 14.04 2.42
N TYR A 297 -17.76 13.88 3.43
CA TYR A 297 -16.33 14.19 3.32
C TYR A 297 -15.58 13.16 2.47
N THR A 298 -15.73 11.86 2.76
CA THR A 298 -15.09 10.77 2.00
C THR A 298 -15.49 10.82 0.52
N LEU A 299 -16.78 11.00 0.24
CA LEU A 299 -17.28 11.08 -1.14
C LEU A 299 -16.76 12.33 -1.87
N LYS A 300 -16.70 13.49 -1.20
CA LYS A 300 -16.11 14.72 -1.79
C LYS A 300 -14.64 14.53 -2.10
N MET A 301 -13.87 13.97 -1.17
CA MET A 301 -12.44 13.71 -1.38
C MET A 301 -12.22 12.71 -2.50
N LEU A 302 -13.00 11.63 -2.55
CA LEU A 302 -12.94 10.64 -3.64
C LEU A 302 -13.21 11.29 -5.01
N GLY A 303 -14.21 12.17 -5.09
CA GLY A 303 -14.50 12.93 -6.31
C GLY A 303 -13.34 13.83 -6.75
N ILE A 304 -12.72 14.55 -5.81
CA ILE A 304 -11.53 15.38 -6.09
C ILE A 304 -10.36 14.52 -6.56
N ILE A 305 -10.10 13.41 -5.89
CA ILE A 305 -9.06 12.44 -6.22
C ILE A 305 -9.23 11.94 -7.66
N ILE A 306 -10.42 11.44 -8.01
CA ILE A 306 -10.71 10.92 -9.34
C ILE A 306 -10.54 12.02 -10.40
N LEU A 307 -11.10 13.22 -10.16
CA LEU A 307 -10.96 14.33 -11.10
C LEU A 307 -9.48 14.69 -11.34
N THR A 308 -8.67 14.69 -10.29
CA THR A 308 -7.26 15.07 -10.39
C THR A 308 -6.42 13.96 -11.06
N LEU A 309 -6.79 12.68 -10.89
CA LEU A 309 -6.20 11.55 -11.63
C LEU A 309 -6.52 11.60 -13.13
N LEU A 310 -7.70 12.10 -13.51
CA LEU A 310 -8.03 12.34 -14.92
C LEU A 310 -7.08 13.38 -15.54
N ILE A 311 -6.78 14.46 -14.79
CA ILE A 311 -5.82 15.48 -15.20
C ILE A 311 -4.41 14.87 -15.33
N ALA A 312 -4.00 14.05 -14.37
CA ALA A 312 -2.71 13.36 -14.40
C ALA A 312 -2.60 12.44 -15.64
N ALA A 313 -3.61 11.61 -15.91
CA ALA A 313 -3.62 10.72 -17.07
C ALA A 313 -3.59 11.47 -18.41
N TYR A 314 -4.26 12.62 -18.49
CA TYR A 314 -4.18 13.50 -19.65
C TYR A 314 -2.76 14.06 -19.86
N ILE A 315 -2.12 14.54 -18.78
CA ILE A 315 -0.75 15.04 -18.83
C ILE A 315 0.23 13.93 -19.20
N GLU A 316 0.07 12.73 -18.64
CA GLU A 316 0.87 11.56 -18.97
C GLU A 316 0.80 11.25 -20.47
N THR A 317 -0.40 11.19 -21.03
CA THR A 317 -0.60 10.75 -22.41
C THR A 317 -0.21 11.81 -23.43
N TYR A 318 -0.50 13.08 -23.19
CA TYR A 318 -0.41 14.13 -24.21
C TYR A 318 0.72 15.15 -23.98
N VAL A 319 1.14 15.36 -22.74
CA VAL A 319 2.09 16.41 -22.39
C VAL A 319 3.48 15.84 -22.11
N THR A 320 3.54 14.71 -21.41
CA THR A 320 4.80 14.09 -20.97
C THR A 320 5.69 13.74 -22.17
N LEU A 321 5.13 13.16 -23.24
CA LEU A 321 5.88 12.85 -24.46
C LEU A 321 6.53 14.09 -25.09
N GLY A 322 5.80 15.21 -25.17
CA GLY A 322 6.33 16.45 -25.73
C GLY A 322 7.37 17.15 -24.84
N ILE A 323 7.31 16.95 -23.52
CA ILE A 323 8.34 17.42 -22.59
C ILE A 323 9.61 16.56 -22.73
N VAL A 324 9.45 15.23 -22.76
CA VAL A 324 10.57 14.28 -22.91
C VAL A 324 11.34 14.59 -24.19
N GLU A 325 10.63 14.75 -25.32
CA GLU A 325 11.26 15.02 -26.62
C GLU A 325 12.10 16.31 -26.60
N LYS A 326 11.58 17.41 -26.05
CA LYS A 326 12.31 18.69 -25.98
C LYS A 326 13.53 18.61 -25.07
N VAL A 327 13.39 18.03 -23.88
CA VAL A 327 14.49 18.00 -22.92
C VAL A 327 15.57 17.01 -23.34
N MET A 328 15.22 15.90 -23.98
CA MET A 328 16.19 14.96 -24.55
C MET A 328 16.96 15.57 -25.72
N GLN A 329 16.31 16.33 -26.61
CA GLN A 329 17.02 17.06 -27.66
C GLN A 329 18.06 18.05 -27.12
N GLU A 330 17.75 18.74 -26.00
CA GLU A 330 18.73 19.62 -25.36
C GLU A 330 19.86 18.82 -24.69
N LEU A 331 19.54 17.71 -24.01
CA LEU A 331 20.52 16.87 -23.32
C LEU A 331 21.48 16.18 -24.29
N ASP A 332 20.98 15.65 -25.40
CA ASP A 332 21.78 15.04 -26.46
C ASP A 332 22.80 16.06 -27.01
N GLY A 333 22.37 17.31 -27.21
CA GLY A 333 23.25 18.41 -27.61
C GLY A 333 24.36 18.70 -26.60
N TYR A 334 24.10 18.57 -25.29
CA TYR A 334 25.14 18.72 -24.25
C TYR A 334 26.08 17.53 -24.16
N VAL A 335 25.57 16.31 -24.35
CA VAL A 335 26.37 15.09 -24.34
C VAL A 335 27.31 15.08 -25.54
N ASP A 336 26.84 15.45 -26.73
CA ASP A 336 27.67 15.56 -27.93
C ASP A 336 28.79 16.60 -27.77
N LEU A 337 28.53 17.70 -27.06
CA LEU A 337 29.50 18.77 -26.79
C LEU A 337 30.53 18.40 -25.72
N LEU A 338 30.17 17.49 -24.80
CA LEU A 338 31.10 16.89 -23.84
C LEU A 338 32.00 15.81 -24.48
N LEU A 339 31.58 15.25 -25.63
CA LEU A 339 32.29 14.21 -26.37
C LEU A 339 33.19 14.76 -27.50
N SER A 340 33.11 16.05 -27.82
CA SER A 340 33.91 16.75 -28.83
C SER A 340 35.17 17.41 -28.25
#